data_AF-A0AAW4X2T4-F1
#
_entry.id   AF-A0AAW4X2T4-F1
#
_cell.length_a   1.000
_cell.length_b   1.000
_cell.length_c   1.000
_cell.angle_alpha   90.00
_cell.angle_beta   90.00
_cell.angle_gamma   90.00
#
_symmetry.space_group_name_H-M   'P 1'
#
loop_
_entity.id
_entity.type
_entity.pdbx_description
1 polymer ?
#
loop_
_entity_poly.entity_id
_entity_poly.type
_entity_poly.pdbx_seq_one_letter_code
_entity_poly.pdbx_strand_id
1 'polypeptide(L)'
;EYSYYIYSYEAGQATYLEHHRHSGRRRLYYSSEQFLRLADQLMLGEFDDHHYSPQAVIYKARDLMNDGTLIPKSVVTLYQWINEGVLRTSNL
;
A
#
# COMPACT_ATOMS: atom_id res chain seq x y z
N GLU A 1 19.94 -22.95 -12.75
CA GLU A 1 18.56 -22.74 -13.25
C GLU A 1 17.84 -21.90 -12.20
N TYR A 2 17.63 -20.61 -12.45
CA TYR A 2 16.94 -19.74 -11.50
C TYR A 2 15.45 -19.88 -11.75
N SER A 3 14.73 -20.53 -10.84
CA SER A 3 13.27 -20.64 -10.88
C SER A 3 12.66 -19.26 -10.68
N TYR A 4 12.19 -18.66 -11.78
CA TYR A 4 11.41 -17.43 -11.74
C TYR A 4 10.03 -17.76 -11.15
N TYR A 5 9.83 -17.47 -9.86
CA TYR A 5 8.53 -17.64 -9.23
C TYR A 5 7.58 -16.59 -9.82
N ILE A 6 6.66 -17.02 -10.68
CA ILE A 6 5.60 -16.17 -11.22
C ILE A 6 4.65 -15.86 -10.06
N TYR A 7 4.85 -14.71 -9.43
CA TYR A 7 3.96 -14.18 -8.41
C TYR A 7 2.59 -13.88 -9.05
N SER A 8 1.58 -14.70 -8.75
CA SER A 8 0.20 -14.42 -9.12
C SER A 8 -0.44 -13.53 -8.03
N TYR A 9 -0.58 -12.24 -8.35
CA TYR A 9 -1.24 -11.24 -7.51
C TYR A 9 -2.66 -11.67 -7.10
N GLU A 10 -3.41 -12.25 -8.04
CA GLU A 10 -4.79 -12.69 -7.83
C GLU A 10 -4.92 -13.77 -6.75
N ALA A 11 -3.99 -14.73 -6.73
CA ALA A 11 -3.99 -15.81 -5.75
C ALA A 11 -3.74 -15.29 -4.33
N GLY A 12 -2.79 -14.37 -4.16
CA GLY A 12 -2.50 -13.74 -2.87
C GLY A 12 -3.65 -12.85 -2.38
N GLN A 13 -4.34 -12.16 -3.30
CA GLN A 13 -5.49 -11.33 -2.97
C GLN A 13 -6.69 -12.18 -2.53
N ALA A 14 -6.99 -13.28 -3.23
CA ALA A 14 -8.11 -14.17 -2.88
C ALA A 14 -7.95 -14.76 -1.46
N THR A 15 -6.77 -15.29 -1.14
CA THR A 15 -6.49 -15.84 0.20
C THR A 15 -6.57 -14.76 1.29
N TYR A 16 -6.06 -13.55 1.03
CA TYR A 16 -6.19 -12.43 1.97
C TYR A 16 -7.66 -12.05 2.20
N LEU A 17 -8.45 -11.94 1.13
CA LEU A 17 -9.88 -11.60 1.21
C LEU A 17 -10.67 -12.67 1.97
N GLU A 18 -10.37 -13.95 1.76
CA GLU A 18 -11.00 -15.07 2.46
C GLU A 18 -10.74 -15.01 3.96
N HIS A 19 -9.48 -14.88 4.38
CA HIS A 19 -9.13 -14.73 5.80
C HIS A 19 -9.70 -13.43 6.41
N HIS A 20 -9.77 -12.35 5.63
CA HIS A 20 -10.28 -11.07 6.09
C HIS A 20 -11.80 -11.08 6.30
N ARG A 21 -12.56 -11.80 5.46
CA ARG A 21 -14.03 -11.93 5.57
C ARG A 21 -14.48 -12.43 6.94
N HIS A 22 -13.65 -13.22 7.63
CA HIS A 22 -13.94 -13.77 8.95
C HIS A 22 -13.40 -12.92 10.12
N SER A 23 -12.64 -11.86 9.86
CA SER A 23 -11.93 -11.11 10.90
C SER A 23 -12.75 -10.01 11.56
N GLY A 24 -13.83 -9.52 10.92
CA GLY A 24 -14.64 -8.38 11.40
C GLY A 24 -13.86 -7.06 11.54
N ARG A 25 -12.56 -7.08 11.26
CA ARG A 25 -11.61 -5.99 11.45
C ARG A 25 -11.74 -5.04 10.26
N ARG A 26 -12.02 -3.77 10.51
CA ARG A 26 -12.06 -2.76 9.44
C ARG A 26 -10.71 -2.67 8.73
N ARG A 27 -10.73 -2.50 7.41
CA ARG A 27 -9.50 -2.33 6.62
C ARG A 27 -8.77 -1.07 7.08
N LEU A 28 -7.44 -1.15 7.15
CA LEU A 28 -6.60 -0.10 7.73
C LEU A 28 -6.75 1.23 6.97
N TYR A 29 -6.96 1.19 5.64
CA TYR A 29 -7.12 2.42 4.85
C TYR A 29 -8.30 3.28 5.31
N TYR A 30 -9.35 2.73 5.95
CA TYR A 30 -10.47 3.51 6.50
C TYR A 30 -10.05 4.43 7.65
N SER A 31 -9.00 4.08 8.39
CA SER A 31 -8.43 4.90 9.47
C SER A 31 -7.22 5.72 9.02
N SER A 32 -6.73 5.50 7.80
CA SER A 32 -5.41 5.97 7.36
C SER A 32 -5.48 7.04 6.27
N GLU A 33 -6.52 7.90 6.27
CA GLU A 33 -6.66 8.95 5.25
C GLU A 33 -5.44 9.87 5.13
N GLN A 34 -4.80 10.19 6.25
CA GLN A 34 -3.58 11.00 6.26
C GLN A 34 -2.43 10.30 5.52
N PHE A 35 -2.27 8.98 5.73
CA PHE A 35 -1.29 8.18 5.02
C PHE A 35 -1.63 8.09 3.53
N LEU A 36 -2.92 7.89 3.16
CA LEU A 36 -3.32 7.81 1.75
C LEU A 36 -2.97 9.09 0.99
N ARG A 37 -3.28 10.27 1.56
CA ARG A 37 -2.92 11.56 0.96
C ARG A 37 -1.41 11.73 0.80
N LEU A 38 -0.64 11.41 1.85
CA LEU A 38 0.81 11.48 1.80
C LEU A 38 1.40 10.51 0.77
N ALA A 39 0.84 9.30 0.69
CA ALA A 39 1.28 8.28 -0.26
C ALA A 39 1.03 8.73 -1.70
N ASP A 40 -0.12 9.33 -2.00
CA ASP A 40 -0.38 9.92 -3.33
C ASP A 40 0.58 11.07 -3.63
N GLN A 41 0.81 11.98 -2.69
CA GLN A 41 1.74 13.11 -2.89
C GLN A 41 3.18 12.64 -3.16
N LEU A 42 3.62 11.59 -2.48
CA LEU A 42 4.95 11.00 -2.69
C LEU A 42 5.02 10.24 -4.02
N MET A 43 4.02 9.43 -4.36
CA MET A 43 4.10 8.64 -5.61
C MET A 43 3.92 9.50 -6.87
N LEU A 44 3.14 10.58 -6.79
CA LEU A 44 2.94 11.54 -7.88
C LEU A 44 4.03 12.62 -7.96
N GLY A 45 4.98 12.64 -7.03
CA GLY A 45 6.01 13.68 -6.96
C GLY A 45 5.50 15.05 -6.53
N GLU A 46 4.25 15.18 -6.07
CA GLU A 46 3.69 16.44 -5.56
C GLU A 46 4.36 16.91 -4.25
N PHE A 47 5.09 16.02 -3.55
CA PHE A 47 5.74 16.34 -2.28
C PHE A 47 7.10 17.06 -2.44
N ASP A 48 7.95 16.60 -3.35
CA ASP A 48 9.32 17.11 -3.52
C ASP A 48 9.86 16.94 -4.96
N ASP A 49 8.98 16.87 -5.97
CA ASP A 49 9.27 16.60 -7.38
C ASP A 49 9.92 15.22 -7.66
N HIS A 50 9.98 14.31 -6.68
CA HIS A 50 10.46 12.95 -6.86
C HIS A 50 9.33 11.92 -6.83
N HIS A 51 9.28 11.06 -7.84
CA HIS A 51 8.31 9.96 -7.90
C HIS A 51 8.81 8.76 -7.07
N TYR A 52 8.23 8.56 -5.89
CA TYR A 52 8.62 7.46 -5.00
C TYR A 52 7.97 6.14 -5.40
N SER A 53 8.73 5.04 -5.32
CA SER A 53 8.16 3.70 -5.39
C SER A 53 7.31 3.40 -4.14
N PRO A 54 6.31 2.51 -4.20
CA PRO A 54 5.48 2.16 -3.05
C PRO A 54 6.29 1.72 -1.82
N GLN A 55 7.42 1.03 -2.04
CA GLN A 55 8.32 0.68 -0.95
C GLN A 55 8.96 1.92 -0.30
N ALA A 56 9.46 2.86 -1.09
CA ALA A 56 10.06 4.10 -0.58
C ALA A 56 9.04 4.99 0.15
N VAL A 57 7.79 5.01 -0.32
CA VAL A 57 6.67 5.70 0.34
C VAL A 57 6.47 5.20 1.77
N ILE A 58 6.51 3.88 2.01
CA ILE A 58 6.34 3.33 3.37
C ILE A 58 7.46 3.80 4.30
N TYR A 59 8.71 3.82 3.83
CA TYR A 59 9.83 4.29 4.64
C TYR A 59 9.71 5.79 4.93
N LYS A 60 9.45 6.60 3.89
CA LYS A 60 9.33 8.05 4.04
C LYS A 60 8.11 8.44 4.89
N ALA A 61 7.01 7.71 4.78
CA ALA A 61 5.85 7.90 5.66
C ALA A 61 6.16 7.55 7.12
N ARG A 62 7.02 6.56 7.41
CA ARG A 62 7.44 6.26 8.79
C ARG A 62 8.30 7.36 9.40
N ASP A 63 9.08 8.05 8.58
CA ASP A 63 9.88 9.19 9.03
C ASP A 63 9.02 10.45 9.23
N LEU A 64 7.97 10.62 8.40
CA LEU A 64 7.12 11.82 8.40
C LEU A 64 5.90 11.73 9.32
N MET A 65 5.39 10.53 9.59
CA MET A 65 4.21 10.32 10.42
C MET A 65 4.59 9.82 11.82
N ASN A 66 4.15 10.54 12.84
CA ASN A 66 4.32 10.13 14.23
C ASN A 66 3.50 8.88 14.60
N ASP A 67 2.39 8.64 13.91
CA ASP A 67 1.55 7.47 14.12
C ASP A 67 1.80 6.38 13.06
N GLY A 68 2.77 5.52 13.35
CA GLY A 68 3.10 4.37 12.51
C GLY A 68 2.02 3.30 12.45
N THR A 69 0.96 3.36 13.28
CA THR A 69 -0.13 2.38 13.24
C THR A 69 -1.02 2.53 12.01
N LEU A 70 -1.05 3.74 11.42
CA LEU A 70 -1.81 4.07 10.22
C LEU A 70 -1.08 3.66 8.94
N ILE A 71 0.20 3.32 9.03
CA ILE A 71 1.03 2.93 7.88
C ILE A 71 0.86 1.42 7.64
N PRO A 72 0.64 0.97 6.38
CA PRO A 72 0.66 -0.44 6.07
C PRO A 72 1.98 -1.09 6.51
N LYS A 73 1.88 -2.24 7.18
CA LYS A 73 3.06 -2.97 7.67
C LYS A 73 3.89 -3.58 6.53
N SER A 74 3.28 -3.81 5.38
CA SER A 74 3.89 -4.47 4.22
C SER A 74 3.64 -3.67 2.94
N VAL A 75 4.63 -3.66 2.05
CA VAL A 75 4.51 -3.09 0.70
C VAL A 75 3.45 -3.80 -0.13
N VAL A 76 3.22 -5.09 0.11
CA VAL A 76 2.16 -5.87 -0.55
C VAL A 76 0.79 -5.26 -0.26
N THR A 77 0.55 -4.81 0.96
CA THR A 77 -0.71 -4.15 1.34
C THR A 77 -0.88 -2.82 0.61
N LEU A 78 0.21 -2.07 0.42
CA LEU A 78 0.16 -0.82 -0.35
C LEU A 78 -0.13 -1.08 -1.84
N TYR A 79 0.49 -2.11 -2.43
CA TYR A 79 0.17 -2.53 -3.80
C TYR A 79 -1.29 -2.98 -3.94
N GLN A 80 -1.83 -3.69 -2.94
CA GLN A 80 -3.26 -4.03 -2.92
C GLN A 80 -4.12 -2.77 -2.94
N TRP A 81 -3.79 -1.72 -2.16
CA TRP A 81 -4.57 -0.48 -2.14
C TRP A 81 -4.51 0.29 -3.45
N ILE A 82 -3.34 0.28 -4.11
CA ILE A 82 -3.18 0.86 -5.47
C ILE A 82 -4.09 0.12 -6.45
N ASN A 83 -4.04 -1.21 -6.45
CA ASN A 83 -4.82 -2.05 -7.36
C ASN A 83 -6.33 -2.01 -7.06
N GLU A 84 -6.72 -1.78 -5.81
CA GLU A 84 -8.12 -1.57 -5.38
C GLU A 84 -8.63 -0.15 -5.69
N GLY A 85 -7.80 0.75 -6.21
CA GLY A 85 -8.18 2.13 -6.51
C GLY A 85 -8.42 2.99 -5.27
N VAL A 86 -7.84 2.62 -4.13
CA VAL A 86 -7.92 3.39 -2.87
C VAL A 86 -7.03 4.64 -2.95
N LEU A 87 -5.98 4.60 -3.75
CA LEU A 87 -5.04 5.69 -4.02
C LEU A 87 -5.36 6.32 -5.39
N ARG A 88 -5.10 7.63 -5.54
CA ARG A 88 -5.17 8.31 -6.84
C ARG A 88 -4.12 7.76 -7.81
N THR A 89 -3.00 7.31 -7.25
CA THR A 89 -1.92 6.70 -8.02
C THR A 89 -2.33 5.30 -8.50
N SER A 90 -2.30 5.05 -9.80
CA SER A 90 -2.46 3.70 -10.38
C SER A 90 -1.09 3.12 -10.74
N ASN A 91 -0.93 1.80 -10.59
CA ASN A 91 0.18 1.07 -11.20
C ASN A 91 0.03 1.20 -12.73
N LEU A 92 0.91 1.96 -13.36
CA LEU A 92 1.08 2.03 -14.82
C LEU A 92 2.03 0.92 -15.30
#